data_AF-A0A3M6Z5J5-F1
#
_entry.id   AF-A0A3M6Z5J5-F1
#
_cell.length_a   1.000
_cell.length_b   1.000
_cell.length_c   1.000
_cell.angle_alpha   90.00
_cell.angle_beta   90.00
_cell.angle_gamma   90.00
#
_symmetry.space_group_name_H-M   'P 1'
#
loop_
_entity.id
_entity.type
_entity.pdbx_description
1 polymer ?
#
loop_
_entity_poly.entity_id
_entity_poly.type
_entity_poly.pdbx_seq_one_letter_code
_entity_poly.pdbx_strand_id
1 'polypeptide(L)'
;MLSATRTLQTRLLLTKLPKPTAIPTTFQRTTRAFSLSTPKMGKDANMSKDPPKHQMVYFPELTSKVRSFGQFRKVMHTGLYSQVVTMEIPVGGDIGDEVHTVDQVLIFTSGEGKATVAGVDQAVKSSDVVVVPAGTQHQFINTSTTQPLELVTVYSPAEHDPQTVHKTKKEGDEEEETGKDEAPEWAARSKERNEELGEVKTSGGPYGGGDDGRHAKG
;
A
#
# COMPACT_ATOMS: atom_id res chain seq x y z
N MET A 1 40.68 -21.93 82.26
CA MET A 1 39.52 -21.68 81.38
C MET A 1 39.93 -22.04 79.97
N LEU A 2 39.39 -23.13 79.44
CA LEU A 2 39.83 -23.79 78.20
C LEU A 2 39.00 -23.34 76.98
N SER A 3 39.72 -23.02 75.91
CA SER A 3 39.50 -23.31 74.47
C SER A 3 38.14 -23.80 73.98
N ALA A 4 37.62 -23.14 72.92
CA ALA A 4 37.14 -23.84 71.71
C ALA A 4 36.89 -22.83 70.55
N THR A 5 37.80 -22.80 69.59
CA THR A 5 37.63 -22.23 68.24
C THR A 5 36.93 -23.29 67.36
N ARG A 6 35.84 -22.94 66.66
CA ARG A 6 35.23 -23.79 65.63
C ARG A 6 35.33 -23.13 64.26
N THR A 7 36.19 -23.70 63.42
CA THR A 7 36.36 -23.39 62.00
C THR A 7 35.39 -24.25 61.20
N LEU A 8 34.55 -23.64 60.36
CA LEU A 8 33.68 -24.34 59.40
C LEU A 8 34.48 -24.64 58.12
N GLN A 9 34.70 -25.93 57.82
CA GLN A 9 35.18 -26.39 56.52
C GLN A 9 33.99 -26.58 55.57
N THR A 10 34.00 -25.88 54.44
CA THR A 10 33.05 -26.10 53.34
C THR A 10 33.63 -27.16 52.39
N ARG A 11 32.98 -28.34 52.30
CA ARG A 11 33.30 -29.39 51.33
C ARG A 11 32.80 -28.99 49.93
N LEU A 12 33.71 -28.90 48.97
CA LEU A 12 33.42 -28.74 47.55
C LEU A 12 33.14 -30.12 46.93
N LEU A 13 31.90 -30.39 46.49
CA LEU A 13 31.59 -31.58 45.68
C LEU A 13 31.94 -31.31 44.21
N LEU A 14 32.94 -32.01 43.69
CA LEU A 14 33.23 -32.08 42.24
C LEU A 14 32.28 -33.06 41.56
N THR A 15 31.29 -32.56 40.80
CA THR A 15 30.49 -33.35 39.87
C THR A 15 31.21 -33.49 38.52
N LYS A 16 31.45 -34.72 38.07
CA LYS A 16 32.08 -35.03 36.77
C LYS A 16 31.14 -34.68 35.61
N LEU A 17 31.63 -33.91 34.64
CA LEU A 17 30.93 -33.61 33.38
C LEU A 17 31.03 -34.80 32.39
N PRO A 18 29.97 -35.09 31.60
CA PRO A 18 30.02 -36.14 30.57
C PRO A 18 30.73 -35.66 29.29
N LYS A 19 31.38 -36.61 28.59
CA LYS A 19 32.10 -36.37 27.32
C LYS A 19 31.11 -36.17 26.15
N PRO A 20 31.45 -35.33 25.15
CA PRO A 20 30.58 -35.10 23.99
C PRO A 20 30.67 -36.24 22.98
N THR A 21 29.50 -36.70 22.52
CA THR A 21 29.32 -37.63 21.40
C THR A 21 29.26 -36.87 20.07
N ALA A 22 29.98 -37.34 19.05
CA ALA A 22 30.01 -36.75 17.72
C ALA A 22 28.73 -37.09 16.92
N ILE A 23 28.16 -36.09 16.24
CA ILE A 23 27.02 -36.23 15.31
C ILE A 23 27.58 -36.25 13.88
N PRO A 24 27.16 -37.18 13.00
CA PRO A 24 27.62 -37.20 11.61
C PRO A 24 26.87 -36.15 10.78
N THR A 25 27.62 -35.31 10.07
CA THR A 25 27.12 -34.27 9.18
C THR A 25 27.05 -34.81 7.74
N THR A 26 25.84 -35.07 7.24
CA THR A 26 25.61 -35.20 5.80
C THR A 26 24.34 -34.43 5.45
N PHE A 27 24.50 -33.19 4.97
CA PHE A 27 23.40 -32.38 4.44
C PHE A 27 23.61 -32.26 2.92
N GLN A 28 22.89 -33.06 2.15
CA GLN A 28 22.86 -32.91 0.69
C GLN A 28 21.99 -31.71 0.34
N ARG A 29 22.62 -30.66 -0.19
CA ARG A 29 21.95 -29.43 -0.62
C ARG A 29 21.43 -29.63 -2.05
N THR A 30 20.15 -29.95 -2.20
CA THR A 30 19.48 -29.94 -3.50
C THR A 30 19.23 -28.49 -3.91
N THR A 31 20.00 -27.97 -4.86
CA THR A 31 19.75 -26.65 -5.43
C THR A 31 18.60 -26.74 -6.44
N ARG A 32 17.39 -26.36 -6.03
CA ARG A 32 16.34 -25.97 -7.00
C ARG A 32 16.72 -24.61 -7.57
N ALA A 33 16.97 -24.54 -8.87
CA ALA A 33 17.08 -23.28 -9.58
C ALA A 33 15.72 -22.57 -9.53
N PHE A 34 15.64 -21.45 -8.82
CA PHE A 34 14.53 -20.52 -8.97
C PHE A 34 14.73 -19.77 -10.29
N SER A 35 13.80 -19.97 -11.22
CA SER A 35 13.67 -19.10 -12.39
C SER A 35 13.23 -17.73 -11.87
N LEU A 36 14.14 -16.77 -11.89
CA LEU A 36 13.82 -15.36 -11.70
C LEU A 36 13.07 -14.90 -12.95
N SER A 37 11.73 -14.82 -12.88
CA SER A 37 10.99 -14.02 -13.85
C SER A 37 11.41 -12.57 -13.61
N THR A 38 12.00 -11.92 -14.62
CA THR A 38 12.21 -10.49 -14.60
C THR A 38 10.85 -9.80 -14.39
N PRO A 39 10.66 -8.99 -13.33
CA PRO A 39 9.46 -8.17 -13.24
C PRO A 39 9.45 -7.24 -14.46
N LYS A 40 8.33 -7.19 -15.18
CA LYS A 40 8.09 -6.09 -16.13
C LYS A 40 8.25 -4.80 -15.32
N MET A 41 9.15 -3.91 -15.74
CA MET A 41 9.26 -2.59 -15.13
C MET A 41 7.87 -1.94 -15.13
N GLY A 42 7.50 -1.26 -14.06
CA GLY A 42 6.21 -0.55 -14.00
C GLY A 42 5.01 -1.31 -13.44
N LYS A 43 5.06 -2.65 -13.27
CA LYS A 43 3.86 -3.45 -12.93
C LYS A 43 4.04 -4.44 -11.77
N ASP A 44 3.05 -4.53 -10.87
CA ASP A 44 2.91 -5.55 -9.82
C ASP A 44 2.09 -6.74 -10.35
N ALA A 45 2.77 -7.82 -10.69
CA ALA A 45 2.16 -9.02 -11.25
C ALA A 45 1.18 -9.73 -10.29
N ASN A 46 1.19 -9.40 -8.99
CA ASN A 46 0.25 -9.97 -8.02
C ASN A 46 -1.10 -9.24 -8.01
N MET A 47 -1.19 -8.07 -8.64
CA MET A 47 -2.42 -7.31 -8.73
C MET A 47 -3.30 -7.85 -9.87
N SER A 48 -4.59 -8.04 -9.58
CA SER A 48 -5.59 -8.52 -10.54
C SER A 48 -5.98 -7.41 -11.52
N LYS A 49 -6.20 -7.78 -12.79
CA LYS A 49 -6.85 -6.92 -13.80
C LYS A 49 -8.37 -7.10 -13.88
N ASP A 50 -8.88 -8.15 -13.25
CA ASP A 50 -10.31 -8.45 -13.19
C ASP A 50 -11.01 -7.55 -12.16
N PRO A 51 -12.34 -7.37 -12.28
CA PRO A 51 -13.15 -6.68 -11.27
C PRO A 51 -12.92 -7.20 -9.84
N PRO A 52 -13.05 -6.34 -8.82
CA PRO A 52 -12.77 -6.69 -7.44
C PRO A 52 -13.75 -7.77 -6.94
N LYS A 53 -13.24 -8.69 -6.13
CA LYS A 53 -14.10 -9.61 -5.37
C LYS A 53 -14.84 -8.83 -4.28
N HIS A 54 -16.04 -9.27 -3.93
CA HIS A 54 -16.82 -8.76 -2.79
C HIS A 54 -16.23 -9.20 -1.45
N GLN A 55 -15.02 -8.73 -1.14
CA GLN A 55 -14.26 -9.09 0.06
C GLN A 55 -13.60 -7.85 0.65
N MET A 56 -13.32 -7.89 1.95
CA MET A 56 -12.59 -6.82 2.62
C MET A 56 -11.16 -6.74 2.07
N VAL A 57 -10.77 -5.53 1.67
CA VAL A 57 -9.37 -5.18 1.42
C VAL A 57 -8.91 -4.35 2.62
N TYR A 58 -7.92 -4.87 3.36
CA TYR A 58 -7.46 -4.25 4.61
C TYR A 58 -5.99 -3.87 4.50
N PHE A 59 -5.70 -2.58 4.70
CA PHE A 59 -4.35 -2.03 4.69
C PHE A 59 -3.96 -1.60 6.11
N PRO A 60 -3.29 -2.46 6.88
CA PRO A 60 -2.89 -2.09 8.24
C PRO A 60 -1.97 -0.87 8.21
N GLU A 61 -2.30 0.07 9.09
CA GLU A 61 -1.52 1.29 9.34
C GLU A 61 -1.34 2.20 8.12
N LEU A 62 -2.17 2.09 7.05
CA LEU A 62 -1.91 2.72 5.74
C LEU A 62 -1.56 4.22 5.81
N THR A 63 -2.11 4.91 6.81
CA THR A 63 -1.98 6.35 7.00
C THR A 63 -1.05 6.74 8.16
N SER A 64 -0.32 5.77 8.73
CA SER A 64 0.67 6.02 9.79
C SER A 64 1.79 6.94 9.31
N LYS A 65 2.39 7.70 10.22
CA LYS A 65 3.51 8.61 9.92
C LYS A 65 4.89 7.93 9.91
N VAL A 66 4.98 6.66 10.35
CA VAL A 66 6.25 5.93 10.56
C VAL A 66 6.57 4.98 9.40
N ARG A 67 5.88 5.14 8.27
CA ARG A 67 6.08 4.35 7.05
C ARG A 67 6.87 5.15 6.01
N SER A 68 7.30 4.45 4.96
CA SER A 68 7.67 5.02 3.68
C SER A 68 7.11 4.14 2.57
N PHE A 69 6.61 4.75 1.49
CA PHE A 69 6.06 4.02 0.36
C PHE A 69 7.16 3.60 -0.63
N GLY A 70 8.22 4.39 -0.78
CA GLY A 70 9.40 4.11 -1.58
C GLY A 70 9.16 4.05 -3.10
N GLN A 71 7.98 4.44 -3.55
CA GLN A 71 7.57 4.50 -4.96
C GLN A 71 6.90 5.85 -5.21
N PHE A 72 7.17 6.46 -6.35
CA PHE A 72 6.47 7.68 -6.76
C PHE A 72 4.96 7.46 -6.83
N ARG A 73 4.54 6.33 -7.43
CA ARG A 73 3.13 5.93 -7.50
C ARG A 73 3.00 4.42 -7.42
N LYS A 74 2.07 3.94 -6.60
CA LYS A 74 1.68 2.52 -6.58
C LYS A 74 0.18 2.37 -6.39
N VAL A 75 -0.46 1.63 -7.28
CA VAL A 75 -1.87 1.23 -7.11
C VAL A 75 -1.94 0.14 -6.04
N MET A 76 -2.76 0.38 -5.02
CA MET A 76 -2.97 -0.53 -3.89
C MET A 76 -4.25 -1.35 -4.05
N HIS A 77 -5.29 -0.74 -4.62
CA HIS A 77 -6.56 -1.41 -4.92
C HIS A 77 -7.33 -0.66 -6.00
N THR A 78 -7.91 -1.39 -6.95
CA THR A 78 -8.88 -0.84 -7.91
C THR A 78 -10.24 -1.48 -7.65
N GLY A 79 -11.21 -0.65 -7.28
CA GLY A 79 -12.61 -1.01 -7.06
C GLY A 79 -13.48 -0.65 -8.27
N LEU A 80 -14.77 -1.00 -8.24
CA LEU A 80 -15.71 -0.68 -9.33
C LEU A 80 -15.93 0.83 -9.53
N TYR A 81 -15.70 1.63 -8.49
CA TYR A 81 -16.02 3.08 -8.49
C TYR A 81 -14.90 3.94 -7.91
N SER A 82 -13.79 3.34 -7.46
CA SER A 82 -12.70 4.08 -6.83
C SER A 82 -11.38 3.33 -6.92
N GLN A 83 -10.26 4.04 -6.89
CA GLN A 83 -8.92 3.45 -6.85
C GLN A 83 -8.11 4.05 -5.72
N VAL A 84 -7.49 3.20 -4.90
CA VAL A 84 -6.59 3.59 -3.82
C VAL A 84 -5.15 3.48 -4.31
N VAL A 85 -4.41 4.57 -4.21
CA VAL A 85 -3.03 4.71 -4.68
C VAL A 85 -2.19 5.32 -3.56
N THR A 86 -0.93 4.92 -3.46
CA THR A 86 0.05 5.55 -2.56
C THR A 86 1.11 6.26 -3.37
N MET A 87 1.57 7.41 -2.88
CA MET A 87 2.60 8.20 -3.54
C MET A 87 3.64 8.71 -2.55
N GLU A 88 4.89 8.77 -3.01
CA GLU A 88 6.01 9.39 -2.32
C GLU A 88 6.68 10.38 -3.26
N ILE A 89 6.55 11.67 -2.95
CA ILE A 89 7.13 12.76 -3.74
C ILE A 89 8.48 13.12 -3.10
N PRO A 90 9.59 13.01 -3.86
CA PRO A 90 10.92 13.29 -3.31
C PRO A 90 11.05 14.76 -2.89
N VAL A 91 12.06 15.07 -2.09
CA VAL A 91 12.40 16.43 -1.65
C VAL A 91 12.49 17.37 -2.85
N GLY A 92 11.71 18.46 -2.83
CA GLY A 92 11.65 19.43 -3.92
C GLY A 92 10.98 18.95 -5.22
N GLY A 93 10.44 17.72 -5.24
CA GLY A 93 9.70 17.18 -6.38
C GLY A 93 8.22 17.57 -6.36
N ASP A 94 7.53 17.18 -7.41
CA ASP A 94 6.09 17.40 -7.60
C ASP A 94 5.43 16.17 -8.23
N ILE A 95 4.09 16.14 -8.21
CA ILE A 95 3.29 15.13 -8.92
C ILE A 95 3.24 15.43 -10.43
N GLY A 96 3.00 16.69 -10.78
CA GLY A 96 2.73 17.17 -12.13
C GLY A 96 1.67 18.27 -12.11
N ASP A 97 1.51 19.00 -13.21
CA ASP A 97 0.34 19.85 -13.44
C ASP A 97 -0.72 18.99 -14.12
N GLU A 98 -1.68 18.50 -13.33
CA GLU A 98 -2.62 17.45 -13.73
C GLU A 98 -4.04 17.99 -13.88
N VAL A 99 -4.78 17.39 -14.82
CA VAL A 99 -6.24 17.51 -14.97
C VAL A 99 -6.76 16.14 -15.36
N HIS A 100 -7.68 15.59 -14.57
CA HIS A 100 -8.35 14.32 -14.87
C HIS A 100 -9.87 14.48 -14.79
N THR A 101 -10.60 13.57 -15.45
CA THR A 101 -12.07 13.60 -15.52
C THR A 101 -12.76 12.90 -14.36
N VAL A 102 -11.98 12.47 -13.36
CA VAL A 102 -12.43 11.81 -12.13
C VAL A 102 -12.27 12.75 -10.94
N ASP A 103 -13.00 12.50 -9.84
CA ASP A 103 -12.70 13.16 -8.56
C ASP A 103 -11.46 12.53 -7.94
N GLN A 104 -10.65 13.31 -7.23
CA GLN A 104 -9.48 12.82 -6.50
C GLN A 104 -9.46 13.36 -5.07
N VAL A 105 -9.21 12.48 -4.10
CA VAL A 105 -9.05 12.82 -2.69
C VAL A 105 -7.64 12.45 -2.24
N LEU A 106 -6.85 13.44 -1.83
CA LEU A 106 -5.49 13.25 -1.35
C LEU A 106 -5.46 13.37 0.18
N ILE A 107 -4.93 12.36 0.84
CA ILE A 107 -4.78 12.26 2.29
C ILE A 107 -3.29 12.24 2.59
N PHE A 108 -2.76 13.35 3.11
CA PHE A 108 -1.34 13.49 3.39
C PHE A 108 -0.96 12.73 4.66
N THR A 109 -0.01 11.81 4.56
CA THR A 109 0.40 10.94 5.68
C THR A 109 1.68 11.43 6.33
N SER A 110 2.61 12.01 5.57
CA SER A 110 3.88 12.55 6.05
C SER A 110 4.38 13.72 5.18
N GLY A 111 5.32 14.49 5.69
CA GLY A 111 5.93 15.61 4.99
C GLY A 111 5.11 16.91 5.00
N GLU A 112 5.63 17.90 4.27
CA GLU A 112 5.05 19.24 4.09
C GLU A 112 5.10 19.60 2.61
N GLY A 113 4.03 20.20 2.11
CA GLY A 113 3.90 20.54 0.71
C GLY A 113 3.03 21.77 0.45
N LYS A 114 2.90 22.07 -0.83
CA LYS A 114 1.98 23.09 -1.36
C LYS A 114 1.05 22.43 -2.36
N ALA A 115 -0.24 22.55 -2.12
CA ALA A 115 -1.29 22.26 -3.08
C ALA A 115 -1.63 23.55 -3.84
N THR A 116 -1.74 23.47 -5.17
CA THR A 116 -2.34 24.51 -6.00
C THR A 116 -3.55 23.86 -6.68
N VAL A 117 -4.77 24.34 -6.39
CA VAL A 117 -6.01 23.80 -6.97
C VAL A 117 -6.81 24.95 -7.56
N ALA A 118 -7.10 24.90 -8.86
CA ALA A 118 -7.74 26.00 -9.60
C ALA A 118 -7.06 27.38 -9.36
N GLY A 119 -5.72 27.37 -9.28
CA GLY A 119 -4.91 28.57 -9.01
C GLY A 119 -4.91 29.05 -7.56
N VAL A 120 -5.54 28.34 -6.63
CA VAL A 120 -5.51 28.65 -5.20
C VAL A 120 -4.42 27.81 -4.51
N ASP A 121 -3.46 28.50 -3.90
CA ASP A 121 -2.38 27.88 -3.15
C ASP A 121 -2.79 27.61 -1.69
N GLN A 122 -2.44 26.43 -1.18
CA GLN A 122 -2.64 26.00 0.20
C GLN A 122 -1.44 25.19 0.68
N ALA A 123 -0.90 25.55 1.85
CA ALA A 123 0.10 24.71 2.52
C ALA A 123 -0.60 23.46 3.08
N VAL A 124 0.00 22.29 2.86
CA VAL A 124 -0.52 20.99 3.30
C VAL A 124 0.54 20.24 4.09
N LYS A 125 0.10 19.45 5.07
CA LYS A 125 0.96 18.60 5.90
C LYS A 125 0.25 17.31 6.29
N SER A 126 0.97 16.44 6.97
CA SER A 126 0.42 15.21 7.54
C SER A 126 -0.90 15.43 8.29
N SER A 127 -1.89 14.57 7.98
CA SER A 127 -3.29 14.58 8.45
C SER A 127 -4.22 15.58 7.76
N ASP A 128 -3.73 16.41 6.84
CA ASP A 128 -4.60 17.23 5.98
C ASP A 128 -5.21 16.37 4.85
N VAL A 129 -6.36 16.82 4.35
CA VAL A 129 -7.05 16.21 3.22
C VAL A 129 -7.37 17.30 2.19
N VAL A 130 -7.09 17.01 0.92
CA VAL A 130 -7.48 17.85 -0.21
C VAL A 130 -8.40 17.06 -1.12
N VAL A 131 -9.47 17.71 -1.58
CA VAL A 131 -10.39 17.15 -2.57
C VAL A 131 -10.25 17.98 -3.83
N VAL A 132 -10.00 17.31 -4.95
CA VAL A 132 -9.91 17.88 -6.29
C VAL A 132 -11.10 17.36 -7.09
N PRO A 133 -12.09 18.23 -7.40
CA PRO A 133 -13.20 17.85 -8.26
C PRO A 133 -12.75 17.56 -9.69
N ALA A 134 -13.45 16.66 -10.38
CA ALA A 134 -13.24 16.32 -11.78
C ALA A 134 -13.13 17.57 -12.68
N GLY A 135 -12.16 17.54 -13.60
CA GLY A 135 -11.87 18.63 -14.53
C GLY A 135 -11.16 19.85 -13.91
N THR A 136 -10.72 19.76 -12.66
CA THR A 136 -10.00 20.84 -11.98
C THR A 136 -8.50 20.68 -12.13
N GLN A 137 -7.83 21.72 -12.62
CA GLN A 137 -6.37 21.78 -12.62
C GLN A 137 -5.81 21.76 -11.20
N HIS A 138 -4.80 20.92 -10.97
CA HIS A 138 -4.15 20.79 -9.68
C HIS A 138 -2.68 20.41 -9.78
N GLN A 139 -1.91 20.82 -8.79
CA GLN A 139 -0.51 20.46 -8.62
C GLN A 139 -0.18 20.33 -7.13
N PHE A 140 0.69 19.38 -6.81
CA PHE A 140 1.20 19.16 -5.47
C PHE A 140 2.72 19.12 -5.48
N ILE A 141 3.35 20.01 -4.71
CA ILE A 141 4.80 20.17 -4.63
C ILE A 141 5.25 19.83 -3.22
N ASN A 142 6.29 19.01 -3.10
CA ASN A 142 6.99 18.81 -1.83
C ASN A 142 7.86 20.04 -1.51
N THR A 143 7.49 20.78 -0.47
CA THR A 143 8.23 21.98 -0.03
C THR A 143 9.22 21.68 1.08
N SER A 144 9.24 20.47 1.62
CA SER A 144 10.24 20.04 2.60
C SER A 144 11.61 19.94 1.95
N THR A 145 12.65 20.30 2.72
CA THR A 145 14.06 20.21 2.32
C THR A 145 14.74 18.92 2.80
N THR A 146 14.05 18.12 3.63
CA THR A 146 14.67 16.99 4.35
C THR A 146 13.87 15.70 4.27
N GLN A 147 12.58 15.76 3.93
CA GLN A 147 11.69 14.60 3.98
C GLN A 147 10.81 14.52 2.72
N PRO A 148 10.47 13.31 2.26
CA PRO A 148 9.44 13.12 1.24
C PRO A 148 8.07 13.64 1.71
N LEU A 149 7.24 14.01 0.74
CA LEU A 149 5.80 14.22 0.93
C LEU A 149 5.10 12.92 0.57
N GLU A 150 4.44 12.32 1.55
CA GLU A 150 3.76 11.03 1.37
C GLU A 150 2.26 11.21 1.50
N LEU A 151 1.53 10.50 0.65
CA LEU A 151 0.08 10.55 0.65
C LEU A 151 -0.54 9.23 0.18
N VAL A 152 -1.78 9.03 0.61
CA VAL A 152 -2.72 8.10 -0.01
C VAL A 152 -3.67 8.96 -0.83
N THR A 153 -3.91 8.57 -2.08
CA THR A 153 -4.91 9.21 -2.93
C THR A 153 -6.00 8.22 -3.33
N VAL A 154 -7.23 8.72 -3.43
CA VAL A 154 -8.39 7.98 -3.89
C VAL A 154 -8.94 8.68 -5.13
N TYR A 155 -8.86 8.01 -6.28
CA TYR A 155 -9.55 8.43 -7.50
C TYR A 155 -10.96 7.86 -7.53
N SER A 156 -11.93 8.57 -8.09
CA SER A 156 -13.31 8.08 -8.29
C SER A 156 -13.90 8.60 -9.61
N PRO A 157 -14.02 7.77 -10.67
CA PRO A 157 -13.58 6.37 -10.81
C PRO A 157 -12.03 6.19 -10.85
N ALA A 158 -11.56 4.98 -11.13
CA ALA A 158 -10.13 4.68 -11.24
C ALA A 158 -9.46 5.45 -12.38
N GLU A 159 -8.18 5.82 -12.20
CA GLU A 159 -7.39 6.55 -13.20
C GLU A 159 -6.32 5.65 -13.84
N HIS A 160 -5.63 4.83 -13.04
CA HIS A 160 -4.43 4.09 -13.46
C HIS A 160 -4.69 2.60 -13.74
N ASP A 161 -3.77 1.92 -14.44
CA ASP A 161 -3.83 0.46 -14.60
C ASP A 161 -3.72 -0.23 -13.22
N PRO A 162 -4.50 -1.30 -12.93
CA PRO A 162 -4.56 -1.89 -11.59
C PRO A 162 -3.22 -2.44 -11.07
N GLN A 163 -2.27 -2.68 -11.96
CA GLN A 163 -0.94 -3.21 -11.63
C GLN A 163 0.13 -2.11 -11.52
N THR A 164 -0.20 -0.83 -11.68
CA THR A 164 0.80 0.24 -11.76
C THR A 164 1.70 0.39 -10.53
N VAL A 165 3.01 0.46 -10.80
CA VAL A 165 4.10 0.74 -9.86
C VAL A 165 5.16 1.58 -10.57
N HIS A 166 5.17 2.89 -10.32
CA HIS A 166 6.17 3.82 -10.84
C HIS A 166 7.18 4.14 -9.75
N LYS A 167 8.47 3.86 -9.99
CA LYS A 167 9.54 4.22 -9.05
C LYS A 167 9.83 5.70 -9.08
N THR A 168 9.64 6.34 -10.22
CA THR A 168 9.94 7.75 -10.45
C THR A 168 8.81 8.43 -11.19
N LYS A 169 8.71 9.76 -11.04
CA LYS A 169 7.79 10.59 -11.82
C LYS A 169 7.96 10.36 -13.32
N LYS A 170 9.21 10.33 -13.80
CA LYS A 170 9.54 10.10 -15.21
C LYS A 170 8.95 8.80 -15.75
N GLU A 171 9.04 7.70 -14.99
CA GLU A 171 8.42 6.43 -15.40
C GLU A 171 6.90 6.57 -15.50
N GLY A 172 6.27 7.29 -14.57
CA GLY A 172 4.84 7.55 -14.60
C GLY A 172 4.39 8.40 -15.77
N ASP A 173 5.05 9.53 -16.01
CA ASP A 173 4.79 10.41 -17.15
C ASP A 173 4.91 9.62 -18.47
N GLU A 174 5.96 8.80 -18.63
CA GLU A 174 6.17 7.99 -19.84
C GLU A 174 5.08 6.90 -20.03
N GLU A 175 4.61 6.25 -18.96
CA GLU A 175 3.55 5.23 -19.07
C GLU A 175 2.17 5.85 -19.34
N GLU A 176 1.87 7.02 -18.78
CA GLU A 176 0.65 7.78 -19.09
C GLU A 176 0.66 8.27 -20.54
N GLU A 177 1.72 8.94 -20.98
CA GLU A 177 1.84 9.44 -22.37
C GLU A 177 1.75 8.33 -23.42
N THR A 178 2.23 7.13 -23.08
CA THR A 178 2.19 5.96 -23.98
C THR A 178 0.96 5.07 -23.81
N GLY A 179 0.00 5.46 -22.96
CA GLY A 179 -1.26 4.74 -22.73
C GLY A 179 -1.06 3.36 -22.09
N LYS A 180 0.03 3.17 -21.33
CA LYS A 180 0.34 1.94 -20.59
C LYS A 180 -0.17 1.98 -19.15
N ASP A 181 -0.58 3.15 -18.67
CA ASP A 181 -1.13 3.37 -17.35
C ASP A 181 -2.59 3.84 -17.42
N GLU A 182 -3.46 2.99 -17.99
CA GLU A 182 -4.87 3.29 -18.19
C GLU A 182 -5.75 2.43 -17.28
N ALA A 183 -6.75 3.04 -16.64
CA ALA A 183 -7.77 2.31 -15.92
C ALA A 183 -8.52 1.33 -16.85
N PRO A 184 -8.94 0.16 -16.32
CA PRO A 184 -9.71 -0.78 -17.11
C PRO A 184 -11.13 -0.26 -17.31
N GLU A 185 -11.72 -0.51 -18.48
CA GLU A 185 -13.08 -0.02 -18.82
C GLU A 185 -14.14 -0.35 -17.76
N TRP A 186 -14.00 -1.49 -17.07
CA TRP A 186 -14.94 -1.89 -16.03
C TRP A 186 -14.97 -0.96 -14.81
N ALA A 187 -13.88 -0.25 -14.53
CA ALA A 187 -13.77 0.66 -13.40
C ALA A 187 -14.41 2.04 -13.67
N ALA A 188 -14.78 2.32 -14.93
CA ALA A 188 -15.49 3.53 -15.34
C ALA A 188 -16.99 3.30 -15.62
N ARG A 189 -17.50 2.08 -15.43
CA ARG A 189 -18.91 1.76 -15.69
C ARG A 189 -19.85 2.48 -14.74
N SER A 190 -21.04 2.81 -15.23
CA SER A 190 -22.09 3.37 -14.40
C SER A 190 -22.57 2.37 -13.34
N LYS A 191 -23.23 2.90 -12.30
CA LYS A 191 -23.86 2.09 -11.27
C LYS A 191 -24.89 1.13 -11.88
N GLU A 192 -25.78 1.65 -12.72
CA GLU A 192 -26.86 0.90 -13.37
C GLU A 192 -26.28 -0.28 -14.16
N ARG A 193 -25.20 -0.06 -14.91
CA ARG A 193 -24.57 -1.12 -15.69
C ARG A 193 -23.98 -2.22 -14.81
N ASN A 194 -23.34 -1.86 -13.71
CA ASN A 194 -22.79 -2.84 -12.78
C ASN A 194 -23.91 -3.61 -12.05
N GLU A 195 -25.06 -2.99 -11.78
CA GLU A 195 -26.25 -3.68 -11.24
C GLU A 195 -26.85 -4.66 -12.26
N GLU A 196 -27.00 -4.26 -13.53
CA GLU A 196 -27.47 -5.14 -14.62
C GLU A 196 -26.58 -6.38 -14.82
N LEU A 197 -25.26 -6.21 -14.67
CA LEU A 197 -24.29 -7.28 -14.77
C LEU A 197 -24.21 -8.16 -13.51
N GLY A 198 -24.89 -7.76 -12.42
CA GLY A 198 -24.85 -8.46 -11.14
C GLY A 198 -23.55 -8.27 -10.36
N GLU A 199 -22.68 -7.35 -10.79
CA GLU A 199 -21.43 -6.94 -10.13
C GLU A 199 -21.72 -6.07 -8.90
N VAL A 200 -22.89 -5.45 -8.82
CA VAL A 200 -23.39 -4.78 -7.62
C VAL A 200 -24.78 -5.30 -7.29
N LYS A 201 -24.96 -5.75 -6.05
CA LYS A 201 -26.24 -6.27 -5.55
C LYS A 201 -26.77 -5.34 -4.46
N THR A 202 -27.99 -4.85 -4.64
CA THR A 202 -28.65 -3.94 -3.69
C THR A 202 -29.06 -4.60 -2.38
N SER A 203 -29.20 -5.93 -2.39
CA SER A 203 -29.64 -6.73 -1.25
C SER A 203 -28.50 -7.08 -0.27
N GLY A 204 -27.24 -6.77 -0.64
CA GLY A 204 -26.06 -6.88 0.23
C GLY A 204 -25.55 -8.32 0.42
N GLY A 205 -24.23 -8.49 0.48
CA GLY A 205 -23.59 -9.75 0.86
C GLY A 205 -22.88 -10.51 -0.26
N PRO A 206 -21.79 -11.24 0.06
CA PRO A 206 -21.04 -12.06 -0.90
C PRO A 206 -21.77 -13.36 -1.29
N TYR A 207 -23.00 -13.57 -0.81
CA TYR A 207 -23.71 -14.84 -0.88
C TYR A 207 -24.49 -14.99 -2.20
N GLY A 208 -24.57 -16.22 -2.70
CA GLY A 208 -25.48 -16.57 -3.81
C GLY A 208 -26.92 -16.29 -3.39
N GLY A 209 -27.64 -15.47 -4.17
CA GLY A 209 -28.99 -15.00 -3.82
C GLY A 209 -29.04 -13.60 -3.19
N GLY A 210 -27.89 -13.01 -2.85
CA GLY A 210 -27.78 -11.60 -2.48
C GLY A 210 -28.42 -11.23 -1.15
N ASP A 211 -28.82 -12.18 -0.30
CA ASP A 211 -29.31 -11.87 1.04
C ASP A 211 -28.18 -12.12 2.05
N ASP A 212 -27.74 -11.09 2.76
CA ASP A 212 -26.80 -11.22 3.88
C ASP A 212 -27.47 -11.54 5.21
N GLY A 213 -28.80 -11.72 5.22
CA GLY A 213 -29.61 -12.04 6.39
C GLY A 213 -29.68 -10.91 7.43
N ARG A 214 -29.04 -9.77 7.18
CA ARG A 214 -29.01 -8.60 8.08
C ARG A 214 -30.04 -7.54 7.69
N HIS A 215 -30.61 -7.64 6.50
CA HIS A 215 -31.63 -6.74 5.97
C HIS A 215 -33.04 -7.34 5.96
N ALA A 216 -33.40 -8.14 6.98
CA ALA A 216 -34.81 -8.49 7.20
C ALA A 216 -35.60 -7.18 7.38
N LYS A 217 -36.43 -6.83 6.38
CA LYS A 217 -37.35 -5.70 6.47
C LYS A 217 -38.31 -5.98 7.62
N GLY A 218 -38.15 -5.25 8.73
CA GLY A 218 -39.16 -5.14 9.76
C GLY A 218 -40.40 -4.42 9.25
#